data_AF-A0A2W1JDS7-F1
#
_entry.id   AF-A0A2W1JDS7-F1
#
_cell.length_a   1.000
_cell.length_b   1.000
_cell.length_c   1.000
_cell.angle_alpha   90.00
_cell.angle_beta   90.00
_cell.angle_gamma   90.00
#
_symmetry.space_group_name_H-M   'P 1'
#
loop_
_entity.id
_entity.type
_entity.pdbx_description
1 polymer ?
#
loop_
_entity_poly.entity_id
_entity_poly.type
_entity_poly.pdbx_seq_one_letter_code
_entity_poly.pdbx_strand_id
1 'polypeptide(L)'
;MSSLIAELKQILDFRKARGKSYPLWVLLLLIIMGILAGYHGYRPLQTFVEEHHRSLCQLLGFKELAAPSYSTFWRVMLGLDFLALSHQFEHWMGSQGAIDSPDNRVASIDDKRIRQRLTNAAGKERFVGLVSLFAVEVGVTLKLEALTQ
;
A
#
# COMPACT_ATOMS: atom_id res chain seq x y z
N MET A 1 20.67 3.32 -1.76
CA MET A 1 19.27 3.77 -1.71
C MET A 1 18.43 2.77 -2.47
N SER A 2 17.49 2.10 -1.82
CA SER A 2 16.57 1.17 -2.50
C SER A 2 15.45 1.98 -3.16
N SER A 3 15.01 1.56 -4.35
CA SER A 3 13.84 2.18 -4.98
C SER A 3 12.57 1.56 -4.42
N LEU A 4 11.46 2.31 -4.42
CA LEU A 4 10.14 1.78 -4.02
C LEU A 4 9.80 0.49 -4.78
N ILE A 5 10.16 0.41 -6.07
CA ILE A 5 9.94 -0.79 -6.88
C ILE A 5 10.75 -1.99 -6.36
N ALA A 6 12.00 -1.78 -5.93
CA ALA A 6 12.82 -2.85 -5.36
C ALA A 6 12.18 -3.44 -4.09
N GLU A 7 11.55 -2.59 -3.30
CA GLU A 7 10.90 -2.93 -2.04
C GLU A 7 9.56 -3.64 -2.31
N LEU A 8 8.73 -3.11 -3.22
CA LEU A 8 7.49 -3.78 -3.64
C LEU A 8 7.72 -5.18 -4.24
N LYS A 9 8.91 -5.45 -4.81
CA LYS A 9 9.28 -6.77 -5.33
C LYS A 9 9.57 -7.81 -4.24
N GLN A 10 9.87 -7.40 -3.01
CA GLN A 10 10.10 -8.30 -1.89
C GLN A 10 8.79 -8.90 -1.33
N ILE A 11 7.65 -8.28 -1.63
CA ILE A 11 6.35 -8.74 -1.17
C ILE A 11 5.99 -10.06 -1.86
N LEU A 12 5.77 -11.10 -1.06
CA LEU A 12 5.44 -12.43 -1.54
C LEU A 12 4.11 -12.41 -2.31
N ASP A 13 4.13 -12.95 -3.54
CA ASP A 13 2.93 -13.04 -4.36
C ASP A 13 2.02 -14.20 -3.92
N PHE A 14 1.08 -13.89 -3.03
CA PHE A 14 0.05 -14.80 -2.48
C PHE A 14 -0.96 -15.33 -3.51
N ARG A 15 -0.99 -14.78 -4.73
CA ARG A 15 -1.95 -15.21 -5.76
C ARG A 15 -1.56 -16.57 -6.33
N LYS A 16 -2.55 -17.39 -6.67
CA LYS A 16 -2.34 -18.68 -7.34
C LYS A 16 -1.61 -18.48 -8.69
N ALA A 17 -0.76 -19.44 -9.07
CA ALA A 17 0.04 -19.37 -10.30
C ALA A 17 -0.81 -19.27 -11.59
N ARG A 18 -1.98 -19.92 -11.60
CA ARG A 18 -2.90 -19.88 -12.75
C ARG A 18 -3.60 -18.52 -12.81
N GLY A 19 -3.34 -17.75 -13.87
CA GLY A 19 -3.95 -16.44 -14.10
C GLY A 19 -3.11 -15.23 -13.64
N LYS A 20 -1.79 -15.41 -13.44
CA LYS A 20 -0.87 -14.29 -13.20
C LYS A 20 -0.54 -13.56 -14.50
N SER A 21 -1.41 -12.65 -14.94
CA SER A 21 -1.12 -11.77 -16.07
C SER A 21 -0.12 -10.66 -15.72
N TYR A 22 0.02 -10.34 -14.43
CA TYR A 22 0.85 -9.23 -13.94
C TYR A 22 1.64 -9.65 -12.71
N PRO A 23 2.93 -9.27 -12.61
CA PRO A 23 3.66 -9.34 -11.35
C PRO A 23 2.95 -8.53 -10.25
N LEU A 24 3.00 -9.01 -9.00
CA LEU A 24 2.30 -8.34 -7.90
C LEU A 24 2.77 -6.88 -7.72
N TRP A 25 4.08 -6.66 -7.77
CA TRP A 25 4.67 -5.33 -7.62
C TRP A 25 4.12 -4.30 -8.63
N VAL A 26 3.78 -4.73 -9.86
CA VAL A 26 3.17 -3.85 -10.88
C VAL A 26 1.80 -3.40 -10.42
N LEU A 27 0.97 -4.33 -9.93
CA LEU A 27 -0.38 -4.00 -9.46
C LEU A 27 -0.34 -3.10 -8.22
N LEU A 28 0.59 -3.35 -7.29
CA LEU A 28 0.79 -2.49 -6.13
C LEU A 28 1.24 -1.08 -6.53
N LEU A 29 2.16 -0.97 -7.50
CA LEU A 29 2.59 0.31 -8.00
C LEU A 29 1.45 1.08 -8.69
N LEU A 30 0.64 0.40 -9.52
CA LEU A 30 -0.52 1.01 -10.17
C LEU A 30 -1.57 1.50 -9.16
N ILE A 31 -1.79 0.73 -8.10
CA ILE A 31 -2.65 1.13 -6.97
C ILE A 31 -2.12 2.42 -6.34
N ILE A 32 -0.82 2.47 -5.99
CA ILE A 32 -0.21 3.64 -5.35
C ILE A 32 -0.33 4.86 -6.27
N MET A 33 0.06 4.74 -7.54
CA MET A 33 -0.01 5.84 -8.51
C MET A 33 -1.45 6.33 -8.72
N GLY A 34 -2.40 5.41 -8.84
CA GLY A 34 -3.82 5.75 -9.01
C GLY A 34 -4.39 6.47 -7.80
N ILE A 35 -4.08 6.02 -6.58
CA ILE A 35 -4.50 6.71 -5.35
C ILE A 35 -3.87 8.11 -5.26
N LEU A 36 -2.57 8.25 -5.56
CA LEU A 36 -1.90 9.55 -5.57
C LEU A 36 -2.46 10.50 -6.64
N ALA A 37 -2.97 9.95 -7.75
CA ALA A 37 -3.66 10.70 -8.78
C ALA A 37 -5.15 10.98 -8.45
N GLY A 38 -5.64 10.57 -7.28
CA GLY A 38 -7.02 10.82 -6.82
C GLY A 38 -8.06 9.76 -7.25
N TYR A 39 -7.63 8.65 -7.85
CA TYR A 39 -8.52 7.56 -8.26
C TYR A 39 -8.78 6.60 -7.10
N HIS A 40 -9.68 7.00 -6.21
CA HIS A 40 -10.01 6.23 -5.01
C HIS A 40 -11.04 5.11 -5.29
N GLY A 41 -10.59 3.86 -5.15
CA GLY A 41 -11.44 2.67 -5.29
C GLY A 41 -11.18 1.88 -6.58
N TYR A 42 -11.75 0.68 -6.67
CA TYR A 42 -11.34 -0.30 -7.69
C TYR A 42 -11.75 0.06 -9.13
N ARG A 43 -12.93 0.68 -9.30
CA ARG A 43 -13.40 1.13 -10.62
C ARG A 43 -12.60 2.34 -11.08
N PRO A 44 -12.39 3.39 -10.26
CA PRO A 44 -11.45 4.46 -10.59
C PRO A 44 -10.04 3.96 -10.92
N LEU A 45 -9.51 2.99 -10.17
CA LEU A 45 -8.19 2.42 -10.50
C LEU A 45 -8.16 1.74 -11.87
N GLN A 46 -9.23 1.05 -12.26
CA GLN A 46 -9.33 0.52 -13.63
C GLN A 46 -9.34 1.66 -14.65
N THR A 47 -10.16 2.70 -14.44
CA THR A 47 -10.19 3.89 -15.31
C THR A 47 -8.82 4.56 -15.42
N PHE A 48 -8.09 4.74 -14.31
CA PHE A 48 -6.74 5.30 -14.30
C PHE A 48 -5.79 4.53 -15.23
N VAL A 49 -5.80 3.19 -15.18
CA VAL A 49 -4.91 2.39 -16.02
C VAL A 49 -5.34 2.37 -17.48
N GLU A 50 -6.65 2.43 -17.75
CA GLU A 50 -7.18 2.53 -19.11
C GLU A 50 -6.84 3.90 -19.75
N GLU A 51 -7.04 5.00 -19.02
CA GLU A 51 -6.78 6.37 -19.49
C GLU A 51 -5.29 6.64 -19.71
N HIS A 52 -4.44 6.17 -18.81
CA HIS A 52 -2.99 6.40 -18.86
C HIS A 52 -2.19 5.21 -19.38
N HIS A 53 -2.86 4.25 -20.02
CA HIS A 53 -2.29 2.97 -20.46
C HIS A 53 -0.95 3.10 -21.19
N ARG A 54 -0.92 3.94 -22.22
CA ARG A 54 0.26 4.16 -23.06
C ARG A 54 1.43 4.74 -22.26
N SER A 55 1.17 5.76 -21.45
CA SER A 55 2.17 6.42 -20.62
C SER A 55 2.72 5.47 -19.56
N LEU A 56 1.86 4.67 -18.94
CA LEU A 56 2.26 3.65 -17.96
C LEU A 56 3.11 2.56 -18.59
N CYS A 57 2.76 2.07 -19.80
CA CYS A 57 3.58 1.10 -20.51
C CYS A 57 4.97 1.64 -20.84
N GLN A 58 5.04 2.89 -21.32
CA GLN A 58 6.31 3.56 -21.62
C GLN A 58 7.17 3.77 -20.36
N LEU A 59 6.56 4.26 -19.28
CA LEU A 59 7.24 4.53 -18.01
C LEU A 59 7.81 3.25 -17.37
N LEU A 60 7.06 2.15 -17.45
CA LEU A 60 7.41 0.87 -16.82
C LEU A 60 8.21 -0.05 -17.76
N GLY A 61 8.42 0.34 -19.02
CA GLY A 61 9.16 -0.43 -20.01
C GLY A 61 8.43 -1.66 -20.55
N PHE A 62 7.10 -1.69 -20.49
CA PHE A 62 6.30 -2.77 -21.07
C PHE A 62 5.93 -2.46 -22.52
N LYS A 63 6.10 -3.44 -23.42
CA LYS A 63 5.67 -3.31 -24.83
C LYS A 63 4.16 -3.25 -24.94
N GLU A 64 3.49 -4.19 -24.29
CA GLU A 64 2.04 -4.24 -24.13
C GLU A 64 1.72 -4.81 -22.75
N LEU A 65 1.06 -4.02 -21.91
CA LEU A 65 0.53 -4.47 -20.62
C LEU A 65 -0.99 -4.45 -20.75
N ALA A 66 -1.69 -5.57 -20.63
CA ALA A 66 -3.16 -5.48 -20.60
C ALA A 66 -3.61 -4.62 -19.39
N ALA A 67 -4.71 -3.87 -19.51
CA ALA A 67 -5.21 -3.08 -18.40
C ALA A 67 -5.80 -4.02 -17.33
N PRO A 68 -5.35 -3.97 -16.06
CA PRO A 68 -5.97 -4.75 -15.00
C PRO A 68 -7.41 -4.29 -14.75
N SER A 69 -8.32 -5.26 -14.67
CA SER A 69 -9.72 -5.00 -14.33
C SER A 69 -9.90 -4.62 -12.85
N TYR A 70 -11.03 -4.00 -12.52
CA TYR A 70 -11.43 -3.76 -11.13
C TYR A 70 -11.38 -5.04 -10.28
N SER A 71 -11.77 -6.18 -10.86
CA SER A 71 -11.76 -7.48 -10.19
C SER A 71 -10.35 -8.00 -9.91
N THR A 72 -9.36 -7.55 -10.68
CA THR A 72 -7.95 -7.83 -10.44
C THR A 72 -7.43 -7.02 -9.26
N PHE A 73 -7.72 -5.71 -9.21
CA PHE A 73 -7.39 -4.86 -8.05
C PHE A 73 -8.08 -5.34 -6.77
N TRP A 74 -9.37 -5.67 -6.84
CA TRP A 74 -10.12 -6.22 -5.71
C TRP A 74 -9.46 -7.47 -5.12
N ARG A 75 -9.09 -8.44 -5.98
CA ARG A 75 -8.45 -9.69 -5.53
C ARG A 75 -7.07 -9.46 -4.91
N VAL A 76 -6.30 -8.51 -5.44
CA VAL A 76 -5.03 -8.11 -4.83
C VAL A 76 -5.28 -7.53 -3.45
N MET A 77 -6.16 -6.53 -3.34
CA MET A 77 -6.42 -5.85 -2.08
C MET A 77 -6.99 -6.79 -1.00
N LEU A 78 -7.81 -7.78 -1.40
CA LEU A 78 -8.38 -8.75 -0.48
C LEU A 78 -7.35 -9.72 0.11
N GLY A 79 -6.32 -10.09 -0.66
CA GLY A 79 -5.29 -11.04 -0.20
C GLY A 79 -4.00 -10.39 0.27
N LEU A 80 -3.89 -9.06 0.17
CA LEU A 80 -2.71 -8.31 0.53
C LEU A 80 -2.51 -8.32 2.04
N ASP A 81 -1.32 -8.76 2.48
CA ASP A 81 -0.86 -8.51 3.83
C ASP A 81 -0.47 -7.03 3.97
N PHE A 82 -1.35 -6.27 4.63
CA PHE A 82 -1.16 -4.84 4.84
C PHE A 82 0.05 -4.53 5.73
N LEU A 83 0.36 -5.39 6.72
CA LEU A 83 1.53 -5.18 7.59
C LEU A 83 2.82 -5.43 6.83
N ALA A 84 2.87 -6.48 6.00
CA ALA A 84 4.02 -6.74 5.14
C ALA A 84 4.27 -5.57 4.16
N LEU A 85 3.22 -5.03 3.54
CA LEU A 85 3.35 -3.84 2.68
C LEU A 85 3.83 -2.61 3.48
N SER A 86 3.27 -2.37 4.67
CA SER A 86 3.61 -1.23 5.51
C SER A 86 5.07 -1.27 5.93
N HIS A 87 5.56 -2.41 6.42
CA HIS A 87 6.97 -2.60 6.76
C HIS A 87 7.89 -2.36 5.57
N GLN A 88 7.48 -2.84 4.40
CA GLN A 88 8.28 -2.69 3.21
C GLN A 88 8.36 -1.23 2.73
N PHE A 89 7.29 -0.48 2.93
CA PHE A 89 7.23 0.96 2.68
C PHE A 89 8.02 1.77 3.73
N GLU A 90 7.95 1.40 5.01
CA GLU A 90 8.74 1.99 6.09
C GLU A 90 10.24 1.83 5.82
N HIS A 91 10.66 0.62 5.43
CA HIS A 91 12.06 0.35 5.08
C HIS A 91 12.53 1.21 3.91
N TRP A 92 11.71 1.31 2.86
CA TRP A 92 11.97 2.19 1.73
C TRP A 92 12.17 3.64 2.20
N MET A 93 11.22 4.19 2.96
CA MET A 93 11.26 5.55 3.49
C MET A 93 12.50 5.82 4.34
N GLY A 94 12.89 4.88 5.20
CA GLY A 94 14.13 4.97 5.99
C GLY A 94 15.39 5.02 5.13
N SER A 95 15.41 4.29 4.01
CA SER A 95 16.55 4.28 3.09
C SER A 95 16.74 5.57 2.29
N GLN A 96 15.72 6.46 2.25
CA GLN A 96 15.75 7.71 1.50
C GLN A 96 16.49 8.84 2.24
N GLY A 97 17.00 8.61 3.46
CA GLY A 97 17.75 9.61 4.23
C GLY A 97 16.89 10.77 4.77
N ALA A 98 15.57 10.74 4.56
CA ALA A 98 14.64 11.71 5.16
C ALA A 98 14.42 11.47 6.67
N ILE A 99 14.94 10.36 7.19
CA ILE A 99 14.81 9.89 8.58
C ILE A 99 16.20 9.87 9.23
N ASP A 100 16.88 11.01 9.30
CA ASP A 100 18.03 11.16 10.19
C ASP A 100 17.56 11.29 11.66
N SER A 101 18.27 10.57 12.53
CA SER A 101 18.20 10.42 14.00
C SER A 101 16.85 10.72 14.71
N PRO A 102 16.24 9.73 15.40
CA PRO A 102 15.05 9.93 16.22
C PRO A 102 15.25 10.82 17.45
N ASP A 103 16.49 11.13 17.84
CA ASP A 103 16.80 11.84 19.10
C ASP A 103 16.52 13.35 19.06
N ASN A 104 16.16 13.93 17.91
CA ASN A 104 15.99 15.39 17.80
C ASN A 104 14.74 15.84 17.03
N ARG A 105 13.69 15.00 16.93
CA ARG A 105 12.52 15.31 16.11
C ARG A 105 11.23 15.23 16.91
N VAL A 106 10.41 16.28 16.81
CA VAL A 106 9.05 16.25 17.35
C VAL A 106 8.21 15.29 16.53
N ALA A 107 7.76 14.21 17.15
CA ALA A 107 6.84 13.26 16.55
C ALA A 107 5.47 13.34 17.22
N SER A 108 4.40 13.26 16.43
CA SER A 108 3.03 13.12 16.89
C SER A 108 2.54 11.69 16.69
N ILE A 109 1.68 11.23 17.59
CA ILE A 109 1.02 9.93 17.48
C ILE A 109 -0.48 10.21 17.29
N ASP A 110 -1.06 9.65 16.23
CA ASP A 110 -2.49 9.75 15.92
C ASP A 110 -3.08 8.36 15.67
N ASP A 111 -4.28 8.11 16.18
CA ASP A 111 -4.98 6.85 16.04
C ASP A 111 -6.34 6.98 15.34
N LYS A 112 -6.58 6.13 14.34
CA LYS A 112 -7.85 6.01 13.63
C LYS A 112 -8.52 4.70 13.98
N ARG A 113 -9.80 4.76 14.39
CA ARG A 113 -10.57 3.61 14.86
C ARG A 113 -11.82 3.40 14.03
N ILE A 114 -12.13 2.13 13.75
CA ILE A 114 -13.44 1.77 13.22
C ILE A 114 -14.41 1.74 14.41
N ARG A 115 -15.45 2.59 14.37
CA ARG A 115 -16.44 2.72 15.45
C ARG A 115 -17.39 1.50 15.56
N GLN A 116 -17.36 0.62 14.58
CA GLN A 116 -18.26 -0.53 14.53
C GLN A 116 -17.86 -1.60 15.55
N ARG A 117 -18.84 -2.02 16.35
CA ARG A 117 -18.71 -3.17 17.25
C ARG A 117 -18.60 -4.44 16.42
N LEU A 118 -17.45 -5.09 16.46
CA LEU A 118 -17.27 -6.43 15.92
C LEU A 118 -17.24 -7.38 17.10
N THR A 119 -17.98 -8.48 17.04
CA THR A 119 -17.92 -9.51 18.09
C THR A 119 -17.24 -10.73 17.48
N ASN A 120 -16.21 -11.25 18.15
CA ASN A 120 -15.56 -12.47 17.70
C ASN A 120 -16.43 -13.71 18.01
N ALA A 121 -16.05 -14.88 17.49
CA ALA A 121 -16.78 -16.13 17.71
C ALA A 121 -16.89 -16.54 19.20
N ALA A 122 -16.05 -15.97 20.06
CA ALA A 122 -16.06 -16.17 21.52
C ALA A 122 -16.86 -15.10 22.29
N GLY A 123 -17.59 -14.21 21.59
CA GLY A 123 -18.43 -13.19 22.22
C GLY A 123 -17.69 -11.95 22.73
N LYS A 124 -16.36 -11.83 22.52
CA LYS A 124 -15.60 -10.63 22.89
C LYS A 124 -15.72 -9.56 21.80
N GLU A 125 -15.84 -8.31 22.25
CA GLU A 125 -15.70 -7.16 21.37
C GLU A 125 -14.29 -7.15 20.77
N ARG A 126 -14.25 -7.06 19.45
CA ARG A 126 -13.05 -7.00 18.63
C ARG A 126 -12.84 -5.56 18.21
N PHE A 127 -11.68 -5.03 18.56
CA PHE A 127 -11.23 -3.70 18.22
C PHE A 127 -10.32 -3.77 16.99
N VAL A 128 -10.49 -2.80 16.08
CA VAL A 128 -9.56 -2.56 14.98
C VAL A 128 -9.25 -1.07 14.93
N GLY A 129 -7.99 -0.74 15.21
CA GLY A 129 -7.45 0.60 15.11
C GLY A 129 -6.17 0.62 14.29
N LEU A 130 -5.80 1.82 13.85
CA LEU A 130 -4.56 2.10 13.15
C LEU A 130 -3.87 3.25 13.87
N VAL A 131 -2.62 3.05 14.28
CA VAL A 131 -1.80 4.07 14.92
C VAL A 131 -0.70 4.48 13.97
N SER A 132 -0.47 5.79 13.85
CA SER A 132 0.60 6.35 13.04
C SER A 132 1.54 7.19 13.89
N LEU A 133 2.84 7.03 13.67
CA LEU A 133 3.88 7.91 14.17
C LEU A 133 4.27 8.88 13.06
N PHE A 134 4.07 10.18 13.27
CA PHE A 134 4.25 11.21 12.26
C PHE A 134 5.34 12.21 12.68
N ALA A 135 6.34 12.42 11.82
CA ALA A 135 7.37 13.43 12.03
C ALA A 135 6.84 14.79 11.60
N VAL A 136 6.57 15.67 12.57
CA VAL A 136 5.90 16.95 12.34
C VAL A 136 6.72 17.87 11.44
N GLU A 137 8.03 17.92 11.67
CA GLU A 137 8.95 18.83 10.97
C GLU A 137 9.10 18.55 9.47
N VAL A 138 8.99 17.28 9.06
CA VAL A 138 9.21 16.85 7.66
C VAL A 138 7.91 16.41 7.00
N GLY A 139 6.82 16.34 7.75
CA GLY A 139 5.50 16.03 7.21
C GLY A 139 5.35 14.59 6.72
N VAL A 140 6.07 13.64 7.34
CA VAL A 140 6.11 12.23 6.91
C VAL A 140 5.70 11.28 8.03
N THR A 141 4.95 10.22 7.67
CA THR A 141 4.67 9.10 8.57
C THR A 141 5.89 8.20 8.67
N LEU A 142 6.41 8.03 9.88
CA LEU A 142 7.58 7.21 10.20
C LEU A 142 7.23 5.73 10.39
N LYS A 143 6.11 5.46 11.04
CA LYS A 143 5.65 4.10 11.35
C LYS A 143 4.14 4.03 11.37
N LEU A 144 3.60 2.89 10.97
CA LEU A 144 2.17 2.63 10.98
C LEU A 144 1.89 1.21 11.51
N GLU A 145 1.03 1.12 12.52
CA GLU A 145 0.78 -0.14 13.22
C GLU A 145 -0.72 -0.40 13.36
N ALA A 146 -1.15 -1.61 13.01
CA ALA A 146 -2.53 -2.04 13.19
C ALA A 146 -2.71 -2.60 14.60
N LEU A 147 -3.64 -2.01 15.36
CA LEU A 147 -4.05 -2.50 16.67
C LEU A 147 -5.30 -3.35 16.53
N THR A 148 -5.17 -4.65 16.77
CA THR A 148 -6.32 -5.55 16.86
C THR A 148 -6.35 -6.22 18.24
N GLN A 149 -7.46 -6.07 18.97
CA GLN A 149 -7.71 -6.73 20.25
C GLN A 149 -9.06 -7.44 20.22
#